data_AF-A0A1F3CDH8-F1
#
_entry.id   AF-A0A1F3CDH8-F1
#
_cell.length_a   1.000
_cell.length_b   1.000
_cell.length_c   1.000
_cell.angle_alpha   90.00
_cell.angle_beta   90.00
_cell.angle_gamma   90.00
#
_symmetry.space_group_name_H-M   'P 1'
#
loop_
_entity.id
_entity.type
_entity.pdbx_description
1 polymer ?
#
loop_
_entity_poly.entity_id
_entity_poly.type
_entity_poly.pdbx_seq_one_letter_code
_entity_poly.pdbx_strand_id
1 'polypeptide(L)' 'MTAMDTTSPDAPRCAYCGRDSDQVPLVSLRYRAAEAWICTQHLPVLIHDPSRLIGKLAGAEHLAPADHHD' A
#
# COMPACT_ATOMS: atom_id res chain seq x y z
N MET A 1 17.14 -22.44 -16.59
CA MET A 1 16.83 -21.14 -15.99
C MET A 1 15.34 -21.18 -15.66
N THR A 2 15.00 -21.76 -14.50
CA THR A 2 13.60 -22.05 -14.15
C THR A 2 12.96 -20.76 -13.66
N ALA A 3 11.87 -20.33 -14.29
CA ALA A 3 11.05 -19.23 -13.83
C ALA A 3 10.63 -19.49 -12.38
N MET A 4 10.94 -18.55 -11.49
CA MET A 4 10.39 -18.55 -10.14
C MET A 4 8.93 -18.15 -10.27
N ASP A 5 8.04 -19.12 -10.09
CA ASP A 5 6.61 -18.88 -9.91
C ASP A 5 6.42 -18.24 -8.53
N THR A 6 6.31 -16.91 -8.49
CA THR A 6 6.20 -16.07 -7.28
C THR A 6 4.78 -16.02 -6.71
N THR A 7 3.93 -17.01 -7.02
CA THR A 7 2.51 -16.97 -6.61
C THR A 7 2.32 -17.61 -5.23
N SER A 8 2.92 -17.01 -4.19
CA SER A 8 2.58 -17.33 -2.80
C SER A 8 1.35 -16.51 -2.37
N PRO A 9 0.35 -17.10 -1.70
CA PRO A 9 -0.84 -16.36 -1.22
C PRO A 9 -0.49 -15.23 -0.22
N ASP A 10 0.70 -15.29 0.38
CA ASP A 10 1.25 -14.28 1.29
C ASP A 10 2.14 -13.22 0.58
N ALA A 11 2.22 -13.23 -0.76
CA ALA A 11 3.01 -12.25 -1.50
C ALA A 11 2.48 -10.83 -1.23
N PRO A 12 3.34 -9.85 -0.90
CA PRO A 12 2.96 -8.47 -0.69
C PRO A 12 2.13 -7.89 -1.83
N ARG A 13 1.00 -7.25 -1.49
CA ARG A 13 0.09 -6.61 -2.45
C ARG A 13 -0.27 -5.22 -2.00
N CYS A 14 -0.42 -4.32 -2.96
CA CYS A 14 -0.91 -2.98 -2.70
C CYS A 14 -2.31 -3.02 -2.06
N ALA A 15 -2.47 -2.46 -0.87
CA ALA A 15 -3.74 -2.38 -0.14
C ALA A 15 -4.86 -1.71 -0.95
N TYR A 16 -4.51 -0.83 -1.89
CA TYR A 16 -5.49 -0.15 -2.72
C TYR A 16 -5.93 -0.96 -3.95
N CYS A 17 -4.98 -1.50 -4.72
CA CYS A 17 -5.26 -2.10 -6.05
C CYS A 17 -4.93 -3.58 -6.19
N GLY A 18 -4.37 -4.24 -5.17
CA GLY A 18 -4.08 -5.68 -5.17
C GLY A 18 -2.88 -6.11 -6.02
N ARG A 19 -2.28 -5.21 -6.81
CA ARG A 19 -1.07 -5.49 -7.61
C ARG A 19 0.12 -5.81 -6.71
N ASP A 20 0.94 -6.76 -7.13
CA ASP A 20 2.17 -7.21 -6.46
C ASP A 20 3.43 -6.55 -7.06
N SER A 21 4.61 -6.96 -6.56
CA SER A 21 5.91 -6.40 -6.94
C SER A 21 6.33 -6.67 -8.39
N ASP A 22 5.73 -7.67 -9.04
CA ASP A 22 6.02 -7.97 -10.45
C ASP A 22 5.26 -7.01 -11.38
N GLN A 23 4.18 -6.41 -10.89
CA GLN A 23 3.34 -5.48 -11.64
C GLN A 23 3.66 -4.02 -11.34
N VAL A 24 4.03 -3.68 -10.08
CA VAL A 24 4.31 -2.31 -9.63
C VAL A 24 5.29 -2.28 -8.46
N PRO A 25 6.14 -1.24 -8.32
CA PRO A 25 6.94 -1.07 -7.11
C PRO A 25 6.04 -0.87 -5.88
N LEU A 26 6.34 -1.62 -4.82
CA LEU A 26 5.66 -1.55 -3.54
C LEU A 26 6.53 -0.83 -2.50
N VAL A 27 5.88 -0.05 -1.64
CA VAL A 27 6.45 0.58 -0.44
C VAL A 27 5.85 -0.12 0.78
N SER A 28 6.70 -0.54 1.72
CA SER A 28 6.23 -1.09 2.99
C SER A 28 5.89 0.02 3.98
N LEU A 29 4.78 -0.16 4.69
CA LEU A 29 4.29 0.69 5.75
C LEU A 29 4.27 -0.11 7.05
N ARG A 30 4.87 0.42 8.11
CA ARG A 30 4.82 -0.20 9.44
C ARG A 30 4.14 0.75 10.42
N TYR A 31 3.06 0.28 11.05
CA TYR A 31 2.31 1.06 12.02
C TYR A 31 1.77 0.14 13.12
N ARG A 32 2.03 0.48 14.39
CA ARG A 32 1.58 -0.31 15.56
C ARG A 32 1.84 -1.82 15.43
N ALA A 33 3.06 -2.18 15.02
CA ALA A 33 3.49 -3.56 14.76
C ALA A 33 2.78 -4.31 13.62
N ALA A 34 1.87 -3.66 12.88
CA ALA A 34 1.33 -4.17 11.63
C ALA A 34 2.19 -3.72 10.44
N GLU A 35 2.27 -4.58 9.42
CA GLU A 35 2.90 -4.27 8.15
C GLU A 35 1.84 -4.27 7.04
N ALA A 36 1.96 -3.33 6.12
CA ALA A 36 1.11 -3.22 4.93
C ALA A 36 1.94 -2.73 3.75
N TRP A 37 1.39 -2.84 2.54
CA TRP A 37 2.06 -2.40 1.32
C TRP A 37 1.15 -1.50 0.50
N ILE A 38 1.73 -0.48 -0.11
CA ILE A 38 1.06 0.38 -1.08
C ILE A 38 1.99 0.60 -2.28
N CYS A 39 1.45 0.59 -3.50
CA CYS A 39 2.28 0.83 -4.67
C CYS A 39 2.54 2.33 -4.88
N THR A 40 3.63 2.66 -5.56
CA THR A 40 4.04 4.05 -5.82
C THR A 40 2.98 4.87 -6.56
N GLN A 41 2.13 4.25 -7.38
CA GLN A 41 1.01 4.91 -8.07
C GLN A 41 -0.14 5.30 -7.12
N HIS A 42 -0.31 4.60 -6.00
CA HIS A 42 -1.37 4.89 -5.01
C HIS A 42 -0.83 5.52 -3.73
N LEU A 43 0.49 5.71 -3.61
CA LEU A 43 1.07 6.53 -2.55
C LEU A 43 0.47 7.94 -2.52
N PRO A 44 0.18 8.63 -3.65
CA PRO A 44 -0.49 9.92 -3.62
C PRO A 44 -1.91 9.87 -3.02
N VAL A 45 -2.63 8.75 -3.16
CA VAL A 45 -3.94 8.57 -2.51
C VAL A 45 -3.77 8.54 -0.99
N LEU A 46 -2.75 7.84 -0.48
CA LEU A 46 -2.44 7.83 0.96
C LEU A 46 -2.14 9.23 1.49
N ILE A 47 -1.47 10.08 0.71
CA ILE A 47 -1.02 11.41 1.13
C ILE A 47 -2.15 12.45 1.01
N HIS A 48 -2.89 12.47 -0.11
CA HIS A 48 -3.87 13.52 -0.40
C HIS A 48 -5.32 13.16 -0.03
N ASP A 49 -5.68 11.87 -0.02
CA ASP A 49 -7.04 11.42 0.28
C ASP A 49 -7.06 10.04 0.97
N PRO A 50 -6.54 9.95 2.22
CA PRO A 50 -6.44 8.69 2.94
C PRO A 50 -7.81 8.06 3.26
N SER A 51 -8.90 8.82 3.17
CA SER A 51 -10.27 8.31 3.40
C SER A 51 -10.64 7.16 2.46
N ARG A 52 -10.07 7.15 1.24
CA ARG A 52 -10.27 6.08 0.24
C ARG A 52 -9.63 4.74 0.62
N LEU A 53 -8.85 4.71 1.69
CA LEU A 53 -8.19 3.51 2.22
C LEU A 53 -8.91 2.93 3.44
N ILE A 54 -10.00 3.53 3.91
CA ILE A 54 -10.81 2.96 5.01
C ILE A 54 -11.32 1.57 4.60
N GLY A 55 -11.10 0.58 5.48
CA GLY A 55 -11.42 -0.82 5.23
C GLY A 55 -10.43 -1.55 4.30
N LYS A 56 -9.39 -0.87 3.80
CA LYS A 56 -8.33 -1.44 2.96
C LYS A 56 -6.97 -1.43 3.66
N LEU A 57 -6.70 -0.37 4.42
CA LEU A 57 -5.48 -0.19 5.21
C LEU A 57 -5.87 0.00 6.68
N ALA A 58 -5.26 -0.79 7.56
CA ALA A 58 -5.53 -0.71 8.99
C ALA A 58 -5.14 0.67 9.56
N GLY A 59 -6.06 1.32 10.26
CA GLY A 59 -5.85 2.64 10.86
C GLY A 59 -6.05 3.82 9.91
N ALA A 60 -6.50 3.58 8.67
CA ALA A 60 -6.78 4.64 7.70
C ALA A 60 -7.86 5.63 8.17
N GLU A 61 -8.78 5.20 9.02
CA GLU A 61 -9.80 6.04 9.67
C GLU A 61 -9.22 7.12 10.60
N HIS A 62 -7.95 7.00 10.98
CA HIS A 62 -7.24 7.98 11.83
C HIS A 62 -6.25 8.84 11.05
N LEU A 63 -6.14 8.67 9.73
CA LEU A 63 -5.23 9.44 8.90
C LEU A 63 -5.91 10.72 8.41
N ALA A 64 -5.14 11.81 8.37
CA ALA A 64 -5.53 13.07 7.73
C ALA A 64 -4.70 13.27 6.46
N PRO A 65 -5.22 13.99 5.44
CA PRO A 65 -4.41 14.46 4.32
C PRO A 65 -3.17 15.20 4.84
N ALA A 66 -2.03 14.99 4.20
CA ALA A 66 -0.84 15.77 4.50
C ALA A 66 -1.08 17.24 4.13
N ASP A 67 -0.60 18.15 4.98
CA ASP A 67 -0.75 19.58 4.73
C ASP A 67 0.16 20.02 3.57
N HIS A 68 -0.35 20.91 2.72
CA HIS A 68 0.43 21.50 1.62
C HIS A 68 1.06 22.80 2.12
N HIS A 69 2.32 22.71 2.56
CA HIS A 69 3.11 23.91 2.84
C HIS A 69 3.74 24.38 1.53
N ASP A 70 3.17 25.44 0.95
CA ASP A 70 3.72 26.17 -0.20
C ASP A 70 4.93 27.05 0.18
#